data_AF-K1KFB7-F1
#
_entry.id   AF-K1KFB7-F1
#
_cell.length_a   1.000
_cell.length_b   1.000
_cell.length_c   1.000
_cell.angle_alpha   90.00
_cell.angle_beta   90.00
_cell.angle_gamma   90.00
#
_symmetry.space_group_name_H-M   'P 1'
#
loop_
_entity.id
_entity.type
_entity.pdbx_description
1 polymer ?
#
loop_
_entity_poly.entity_id
_entity_poly.type
_entity_poly.pdbx_seq_one_letter_code
_entity_poly.pdbx_strand_id
1 'polypeptide(L)'
;MLKAGKAVVVSRTPFTIKLTIATGETKQDVTLGVDAGARHVGIATTTEKEEVFASEVKLRQDITGLLADRLAFRRARRNRKTRYRSPRFNNRVRSKHKGWLAPSVENRIQAHMSRIDAVCRLLPVTKIVITTASFDVQKIKNPTIEGTDYQQGDQLGFWNVREYVLFRDGHVCQHCHGRSRDRILNVHHLESRKTGGDAPNNLITLCETCHKAYHAGKIKLKIKLKVKCGQSFRAEAFMGIMRWTLLDRVRKTHPELPVENTYGYLTKHKRIALGLPKTHCADAFCIAGNLKALEEEISSSNNRRESTTDRYTGVRFSKAECENSIRRHSSSRGSAYSTR
;
A
#
# COMPACT_ATOMS: atom_id res chain seq x y z
N MET A 1 -15.82 22.92 30.16
CA MET A 1 -16.45 23.35 28.89
C MET A 1 -17.76 22.62 28.60
N LEU A 2 -17.75 21.30 28.33
CA LEU A 2 -18.97 20.54 27.97
C LEU A 2 -20.06 20.55 29.07
N LYS A 3 -19.70 20.24 30.32
CA LYS A 3 -20.63 20.29 31.47
C LYS A 3 -21.22 21.68 31.71
N ALA A 4 -20.52 22.73 31.28
CA ALA A 4 -20.93 24.12 31.46
C ALA A 4 -21.73 24.67 30.25
N GLY A 5 -22.09 23.84 29.26
CA GLY A 5 -22.83 24.27 28.07
C GLY A 5 -22.07 25.17 27.09
N LYS A 6 -20.77 25.41 27.33
CA LYS A 6 -19.91 26.33 26.53
C LYS A 6 -19.32 25.69 25.27
N ALA A 7 -19.61 24.41 25.03
CA ALA A 7 -19.15 23.67 23.87
C ALA A 7 -20.10 22.52 23.54
N VAL A 8 -20.16 22.13 22.27
CA VAL A 8 -20.91 20.98 21.76
C VAL A 8 -19.98 20.01 21.06
N VAL A 9 -20.24 18.71 21.18
CA VAL A 9 -19.47 17.68 20.48
C VAL A 9 -19.89 17.63 19.02
N VAL A 10 -18.93 17.79 18.09
CA VAL A 10 -19.16 17.73 16.65
C VAL A 10 -18.72 16.38 16.07
N SER A 11 -17.61 15.84 16.56
CA SER A 11 -17.10 14.53 16.15
C SER A 11 -16.55 13.77 17.35
N ARG A 12 -16.65 12.45 17.31
CA ARG A 12 -16.03 11.56 18.31
C ARG A 12 -14.66 11.05 17.86
N THR A 13 -14.33 11.13 16.57
CA THR A 13 -13.06 10.61 16.05
C THR A 13 -12.57 11.43 14.84
N PRO A 14 -11.53 12.26 15.02
CA PRO A 14 -10.97 12.65 16.32
C PRO A 14 -12.03 13.36 17.17
N PHE A 15 -11.87 13.33 18.50
CA PHE A 15 -12.82 14.00 19.39
C PHE A 15 -12.72 15.51 19.19
N THR A 16 -13.77 16.11 18.63
CA THR A 16 -13.79 17.51 18.25
C THR A 16 -15.00 18.18 18.89
N ILE A 17 -14.73 19.27 19.59
CA ILE A 17 -15.76 20.13 20.18
C ILE A 17 -15.81 21.46 19.43
N LYS A 18 -17.01 22.02 19.28
CA LYS A 18 -17.22 23.38 18.81
C LYS A 18 -17.61 24.24 20.00
N LEU A 19 -16.88 25.33 20.22
CA LEU A 19 -17.21 26.30 21.25
C LEU A 19 -18.47 27.08 20.83
N THR A 20 -19.42 27.23 21.77
CA THR A 20 -20.67 27.99 21.56
C THR A 20 -20.57 29.42 22.10
N ILE A 21 -19.44 29.73 22.74
CA ILE A 21 -19.10 31.06 23.23
C ILE A 21 -18.31 31.82 22.18
N ALA A 22 -18.32 33.16 22.27
CA ALA A 22 -17.46 33.99 21.45
C ALA A 22 -15.98 33.65 21.72
N THR A 23 -15.21 33.50 20.65
CA THR A 23 -13.76 33.28 20.69
C THR A 23 -13.10 34.37 19.85
N GLY A 24 -11.84 34.70 20.15
CA GLY A 24 -11.06 35.59 19.29
C GLY A 24 -10.86 35.04 17.88
N GLU A 25 -10.39 35.87 16.96
CA GLU A 25 -10.13 35.52 15.56
C GLU A 25 -8.69 35.05 15.31
N THR A 26 -7.80 35.25 16.29
CA THR A 26 -6.39 34.91 16.18
C THR A 26 -6.21 33.40 16.04
N LYS A 27 -5.60 32.98 14.94
CA LYS A 27 -5.20 31.60 14.68
C LYS A 27 -3.70 31.48 14.81
N GLN A 28 -3.25 30.34 15.35
CA GLN A 28 -1.84 30.02 15.38
C GLN A 28 -1.42 29.49 14.01
N ASP A 29 -0.20 29.83 13.60
CA ASP A 29 0.39 29.26 12.39
C ASP A 29 0.74 27.80 12.63
N VAL A 30 0.29 26.96 11.71
CA VAL A 30 0.33 25.51 11.87
C VAL A 30 0.85 24.86 10.59
N THR A 31 1.95 24.13 10.69
CA THR A 31 2.52 23.40 9.56
C THR A 31 2.13 21.92 9.62
N LEU A 32 1.56 21.42 8.53
CA LEU A 32 1.20 20.02 8.34
C LEU A 32 2.34 19.27 7.64
N GLY A 33 2.97 18.33 8.36
CA GLY A 33 3.92 17.38 7.81
C GLY A 33 3.25 16.06 7.41
N VAL A 34 3.55 15.57 6.21
CA VAL A 34 3.00 14.32 5.67
C VAL A 34 4.13 13.40 5.23
N ASP A 35 4.27 12.26 5.91
CA ASP A 35 5.09 11.14 5.46
C ASP A 35 4.24 10.23 4.56
N ALA A 36 4.32 10.43 3.25
CA ALA A 36 3.59 9.65 2.28
C ALA A 36 4.29 8.32 1.99
N GLY A 37 3.64 7.20 2.34
CA GLY A 37 4.18 5.87 2.16
C GLY A 37 3.23 4.91 1.44
N ALA A 38 3.78 3.81 0.92
CA ALA A 38 2.99 2.81 0.20
C ALA A 38 2.08 1.96 1.11
N ARG A 39 2.46 1.83 2.38
CA ARG A 39 1.77 0.99 3.39
C ARG A 39 1.21 1.78 4.55
N HIS A 40 1.89 2.84 4.96
CA HIS A 40 1.47 3.70 6.03
C HIS A 40 1.58 5.15 5.57
N VAL A 41 0.79 6.01 6.20
CA VAL A 41 0.89 7.46 6.07
C VAL A 41 1.10 8.02 7.46
N GLY A 42 2.20 8.74 7.64
CA GLY A 42 2.45 9.54 8.83
C GLY A 42 1.93 10.94 8.63
N ILE A 43 1.25 11.48 9.65
CA ILE A 43 0.77 12.85 9.66
C ILE A 43 1.12 13.45 11.01
N ALA A 44 1.72 14.63 10.96
CA ALA A 44 2.00 15.43 12.13
C ALA A 44 1.67 16.89 11.82
N THR A 45 1.32 17.64 12.84
CA THR A 45 0.96 19.04 12.69
C THR A 45 1.54 19.79 13.86
N THR A 46 2.36 20.80 13.56
CA THR A 46 3.16 21.49 14.57
C THR A 46 2.96 23.00 14.47
N THR A 47 2.88 23.64 15.63
CA THR A 47 3.10 25.07 15.78
C THR A 47 4.60 25.31 15.98
N GLU A 48 5.00 26.56 16.21
CA GLU A 48 6.38 26.86 16.64
C GLU A 48 6.74 26.16 17.97
N LYS A 49 5.75 25.92 18.84
CA LYS A 49 5.94 25.52 20.25
C LYS A 49 5.66 24.06 20.54
N GLU A 50 4.69 23.45 19.85
CA GLU A 50 4.26 22.08 20.17
C GLU A 50 3.71 21.32 18.96
N GLU A 51 3.71 19.99 19.07
CA GLU A 51 2.97 19.10 18.18
C GLU A 51 1.51 19.03 18.62
N VAL A 52 0.61 19.65 17.84
CA VAL A 52 -0.82 19.72 18.17
C VAL A 52 -1.61 18.50 17.68
N PHE A 53 -1.06 17.74 16.72
CA PHE A 53 -1.69 16.54 16.20
C PHE A 53 -0.67 15.59 15.59
N ALA A 54 -0.80 14.30 15.90
CA ALA A 54 -0.05 13.22 15.27
C ALA A 54 -0.98 12.04 14.97
N SER A 55 -0.81 11.42 13.81
CA SER A 55 -1.51 10.18 13.47
C SER A 55 -0.73 9.33 12.48
N GLU A 56 -0.85 8.01 12.62
CA GLU A 56 -0.34 7.04 11.66
C GLU A 56 -1.49 6.20 11.13
N VAL A 57 -1.56 6.06 9.81
CA VAL A 57 -2.66 5.35 9.13
C VAL A 57 -2.10 4.20 8.30
N LYS A 58 -2.50 2.98 8.64
CA LYS A 58 -2.22 1.80 7.82
C LYS A 58 -3.15 1.76 6.61
N LEU A 59 -2.56 1.79 5.42
CA LEU A 59 -3.26 1.77 4.15
C LEU A 59 -3.69 0.35 3.76
N ARG A 60 -4.81 0.30 3.05
CA ARG A 60 -5.39 -0.94 2.51
C ARG A 60 -4.48 -1.58 1.45
N GLN A 61 -4.22 -2.89 1.56
CA GLN A 61 -3.28 -3.62 0.68
C GLN A 61 -3.93 -4.70 -0.20
N ASP A 62 -5.20 -5.05 0.03
CA ASP A 62 -5.95 -6.10 -0.66
C ASP A 62 -6.60 -5.63 -1.97
N ILE A 63 -6.54 -4.33 -2.30
CA ILE A 63 -7.17 -3.75 -3.50
C ILE A 63 -6.74 -4.45 -4.79
N THR A 64 -5.47 -4.80 -4.93
CA THR A 64 -4.96 -5.51 -6.11
C THR A 64 -5.59 -6.90 -6.26
N GLY A 65 -5.75 -7.62 -5.16
CA GLY A 65 -6.44 -8.91 -5.10
C GLY A 65 -7.91 -8.77 -5.50
N LEU A 66 -8.63 -7.81 -4.90
CA LEU A 66 -10.04 -7.57 -5.22
C LEU A 66 -10.28 -7.16 -6.69
N LEU A 67 -9.35 -6.42 -7.29
CA LEU A 67 -9.40 -6.09 -8.71
C LEU A 67 -9.17 -7.33 -9.59
N ALA A 68 -8.27 -8.23 -9.17
CA ALA A 68 -8.03 -9.49 -9.85
C ALA A 68 -9.25 -10.43 -9.77
N ASP A 69 -9.87 -10.55 -8.59
CA ASP A 69 -11.08 -11.36 -8.40
C ASP A 69 -12.24 -10.82 -9.24
N ARG A 70 -12.44 -9.50 -9.22
CA ARG A 70 -13.42 -8.83 -10.09
C ARG A 70 -13.17 -9.12 -11.57
N LEU A 71 -11.92 -9.15 -12.01
CA LEU A 71 -11.57 -9.51 -13.39
C LEU A 71 -11.89 -10.98 -13.67
N ALA A 72 -11.56 -11.89 -12.75
CA ALA A 72 -11.82 -13.32 -12.88
C ALA A 72 -13.33 -13.61 -12.98
N PHE A 73 -14.15 -13.03 -12.10
CA PHE A 73 -15.61 -13.18 -12.15
C PHE A 73 -16.21 -12.66 -13.46
N ARG A 74 -15.72 -11.54 -13.98
CA ARG A 74 -16.13 -11.00 -15.29
C ARG A 74 -15.79 -11.95 -16.43
N ARG A 75 -14.60 -12.56 -16.40
CA ARG A 75 -14.18 -13.57 -17.40
C ARG A 75 -15.04 -14.82 -17.32
N ALA A 76 -15.24 -15.36 -16.12
CA ALA A 76 -16.06 -16.55 -15.90
C ALA A 76 -17.52 -16.34 -16.33
N ARG A 77 -18.12 -15.17 -16.03
CA ARG A 77 -19.46 -14.82 -16.53
C ARG A 77 -19.48 -14.77 -18.05
N ARG A 78 -18.49 -14.12 -18.69
CA ARG A 78 -18.44 -14.01 -20.15
C ARG A 78 -18.40 -15.39 -20.80
N ASN A 79 -17.54 -16.28 -20.31
CA ASN A 79 -17.41 -17.64 -20.84
C ASN A 79 -18.71 -18.44 -20.72
N ARG A 80 -19.44 -18.29 -19.60
CA ARG A 80 -20.68 -19.06 -19.35
C ARG A 80 -21.93 -18.47 -20.00
N LYS A 81 -22.04 -17.14 -20.11
CA LYS A 81 -23.32 -16.46 -20.42
C LYS A 81 -23.28 -15.56 -21.64
N THR A 82 -22.10 -15.12 -22.10
CA THR A 82 -22.00 -14.16 -23.22
C THR A 82 -20.83 -14.52 -24.14
N ARG A 83 -20.62 -15.81 -24.43
CA ARG A 83 -19.53 -16.30 -25.28
C ARG A 83 -19.61 -15.74 -26.70
N TYR A 84 -20.83 -15.58 -27.22
CA TYR A 84 -21.12 -15.02 -28.55
C TYR A 84 -20.78 -13.52 -28.67
N ARG A 85 -20.62 -12.81 -27.55
CA ARG A 85 -20.40 -11.35 -27.56
C ARG A 85 -18.93 -11.05 -27.80
N SER A 86 -18.62 -10.39 -28.90
CA SER A 86 -17.26 -9.96 -29.25
C SER A 86 -16.63 -9.05 -28.16
N PRO A 87 -15.31 -9.19 -27.89
CA PRO A 87 -14.60 -8.26 -27.03
C PRO A 87 -14.61 -6.84 -27.59
N ARG A 88 -14.92 -5.84 -26.75
CA ARG A 88 -14.91 -4.42 -27.13
C ARG A 88 -13.72 -3.70 -26.49
N PHE A 89 -12.51 -3.95 -26.99
CA PHE A 89 -11.29 -3.34 -26.45
C PHE A 89 -11.28 -1.81 -26.61
N ASN A 90 -11.84 -1.32 -27.71
CA ASN A 90 -11.93 0.12 -28.01
C ASN A 90 -12.79 0.90 -27.01
N ASN A 91 -13.68 0.22 -26.28
CA ASN A 91 -14.54 0.80 -25.24
C ASN A 91 -13.81 1.01 -23.91
N ARG A 92 -12.52 0.67 -23.82
CA ARG A 92 -11.69 1.03 -22.65
C ARG A 92 -11.32 2.50 -22.73
N VAL A 93 -12.31 3.38 -22.49
CA VAL A 93 -12.15 4.83 -22.61
C VAL A 93 -11.28 5.40 -21.48
N ARG A 94 -11.34 4.79 -20.29
CA ARG A 94 -10.62 5.29 -19.11
C ARG A 94 -9.12 5.46 -19.32
N SER A 95 -8.45 4.48 -19.93
CA SER A 95 -7.01 4.56 -20.21
C SER A 95 -6.63 5.57 -21.30
N LYS A 96 -7.61 6.14 -22.00
CA LYS A 96 -7.41 7.17 -23.02
C LYS A 96 -7.48 8.58 -22.46
N HIS A 97 -7.99 8.76 -21.24
CA HIS A 97 -8.04 10.07 -20.60
C HIS A 97 -6.68 10.44 -20.00
N LYS A 98 -6.23 11.66 -20.29
CA LYS A 98 -5.02 12.23 -19.69
C LYS A 98 -5.14 12.25 -18.17
N GLY A 99 -4.09 11.83 -17.47
CA GLY A 99 -4.09 11.74 -16.00
C GLY A 99 -4.79 10.50 -15.43
N TRP A 100 -5.21 9.54 -16.25
CA TRP A 100 -5.75 8.27 -15.75
C TRP A 100 -4.67 7.46 -15.04
N LEU A 101 -4.97 7.04 -13.82
CA LEU A 101 -4.14 6.14 -13.04
C LEU A 101 -4.83 4.79 -12.83
N ALA A 102 -4.01 3.75 -12.63
CA ALA A 102 -4.51 2.44 -12.26
C ALA A 102 -5.34 2.53 -10.96
N PRO A 103 -6.48 1.82 -10.84
CA PRO A 103 -7.37 1.97 -9.68
C PRO A 103 -6.72 1.69 -8.32
N SER A 104 -5.70 0.82 -8.27
CA SER A 104 -4.92 0.56 -7.06
C SER A 104 -4.04 1.75 -6.66
N VAL A 105 -3.50 2.47 -7.64
CA VAL A 105 -2.71 3.68 -7.41
C VAL A 105 -3.64 4.81 -6.96
N GLU A 106 -4.75 4.99 -7.68
CA GLU A 106 -5.77 5.99 -7.38
C GLU A 106 -6.33 5.84 -5.96
N ASN A 107 -6.66 4.61 -5.53
CA ASN A 107 -7.15 4.36 -4.17
C ASN A 107 -6.17 4.85 -3.10
N ARG A 108 -4.87 4.63 -3.29
CA ARG A 108 -3.86 5.05 -2.31
C ARG A 108 -3.68 6.57 -2.32
N ILE A 109 -3.68 7.22 -3.48
CA ILE A 109 -3.65 8.69 -3.56
C ILE A 109 -4.85 9.29 -2.82
N GLN A 110 -6.05 8.76 -3.07
CA GLN A 110 -7.26 9.19 -2.38
C GLN A 110 -7.19 8.96 -0.87
N ALA A 111 -6.56 7.86 -0.43
CA ALA A 111 -6.34 7.63 0.99
C ALA A 111 -5.50 8.75 1.62
N HIS A 112 -4.39 9.16 0.98
CA HIS A 112 -3.56 10.26 1.46
C HIS A 112 -4.33 11.59 1.45
N MET A 113 -4.94 11.94 0.31
CA MET A 113 -5.78 13.16 0.18
C MET A 113 -6.81 13.24 1.30
N SER A 114 -7.58 12.17 1.52
CA SER A 114 -8.62 12.15 2.54
C SER A 114 -8.12 12.40 3.96
N ARG A 115 -6.86 12.06 4.26
CA ARG A 115 -6.25 12.31 5.57
C ARG A 115 -5.76 13.75 5.68
N ILE A 116 -5.12 14.27 4.64
CA ILE A 116 -4.72 15.68 4.54
C ILE A 116 -5.96 16.57 4.71
N ASP A 117 -7.01 16.32 3.93
CA ASP A 117 -8.27 17.07 3.98
C ASP A 117 -8.99 16.93 5.34
N ALA A 118 -8.80 15.82 6.06
CA ALA A 118 -9.34 15.69 7.40
C ALA A 118 -8.63 16.62 8.39
N VAL A 119 -7.30 16.77 8.29
CA VAL A 119 -6.54 17.68 9.16
C VAL A 119 -6.79 19.14 8.80
N CYS A 120 -6.77 19.50 7.52
CA CYS A 120 -7.05 20.87 7.06
C CYS A 120 -8.45 21.36 7.46
N ARG A 121 -9.42 20.44 7.63
CA ARG A 121 -10.77 20.79 8.14
C ARG A 121 -10.81 21.05 9.65
N LEU A 122 -9.85 20.52 10.40
CA LEU A 122 -9.83 20.58 11.86
C LEU A 122 -8.91 21.66 12.39
N LEU A 123 -7.76 21.87 11.75
CA LEU A 123 -6.71 22.77 12.21
C LEU A 123 -6.50 23.91 11.20
N PRO A 124 -6.12 25.11 11.66
CA PRO A 124 -5.83 26.26 10.80
C PRO A 124 -4.46 26.08 10.13
N VAL A 125 -4.32 25.09 9.26
CA VAL A 125 -3.07 24.78 8.55
C VAL A 125 -2.70 25.97 7.67
N THR A 126 -1.47 26.47 7.81
CA THR A 126 -0.92 27.57 7.01
C THR A 126 0.12 27.10 5.99
N LYS A 127 0.64 25.88 6.15
CA LYS A 127 1.64 25.28 5.24
C LYS A 127 1.54 23.76 5.24
N ILE A 128 1.70 23.13 4.08
CA ILE A 128 1.75 21.67 3.93
C ILE A 128 3.11 21.27 3.38
N VAL A 129 3.79 20.35 4.06
CA VAL A 129 5.05 19.76 3.59
C VAL A 129 4.86 18.26 3.45
N ILE A 130 5.09 17.75 2.24
CA ILE A 130 4.91 16.33 1.92
C ILE A 130 6.27 15.73 1.60
N THR A 131 6.62 14.63 2.26
CA THR A 131 7.76 13.83 1.80
C THR A 131 7.36 13.03 0.60
N THR A 132 8.15 13.16 -0.45
CA THR A 132 8.03 12.26 -1.58
C THR A 132 9.22 11.33 -1.63
N ALA A 133 8.94 10.05 -1.84
CA ALA A 133 10.00 9.07 -2.07
C ALA A 133 10.77 9.46 -3.34
N SER A 134 12.09 9.46 -3.25
CA SER A 134 12.98 9.83 -4.36
C SER A 134 13.79 8.62 -4.83
N PHE A 135 13.08 7.56 -5.22
CA PHE A 135 13.70 6.38 -5.78
C PHE A 135 13.07 6.05 -7.14
N ASP A 136 13.74 6.49 -8.19
CA ASP A 136 13.47 6.04 -9.55
C ASP A 136 14.40 4.86 -9.86
N VAL A 137 13.87 3.66 -9.69
CA VAL A 137 14.63 2.42 -9.86
C VAL A 137 15.06 2.22 -11.32
N GLN A 138 14.33 2.79 -12.27
CA GLN A 138 14.70 2.70 -13.68
C GLN A 138 15.86 3.65 -14.01
N LYS A 139 15.84 4.88 -13.49
CA LYS A 139 16.99 5.81 -13.62
C LYS A 139 18.27 5.28 -12.97
N ILE A 140 18.17 4.50 -11.90
CA ILE A 140 19.34 3.84 -11.30
C ILE A 140 19.96 2.82 -12.26
N LYS A 141 19.14 2.10 -13.03
CA LYS A 141 19.62 1.13 -14.02
C LYS A 141 20.10 1.80 -15.31
N ASN A 142 19.36 2.80 -15.78
CA ASN A 142 19.65 3.56 -16.98
C ASN A 142 19.41 5.06 -16.74
N PRO A 143 20.44 5.86 -16.43
CA PRO A 143 20.28 7.27 -16.10
C PRO A 143 19.69 8.13 -17.22
N THR A 144 19.81 7.70 -18.49
CA THR A 144 19.30 8.45 -19.65
C THR A 144 17.84 8.16 -19.97
N ILE A 145 17.16 7.29 -19.20
CA ILE A 145 15.79 6.89 -19.49
C ILE A 145 14.80 8.07 -19.38
N GLU A 146 14.05 8.31 -20.45
CA GLU A 146 13.10 9.41 -20.56
C GLU A 146 11.80 9.03 -21.29
N GLY A 147 10.73 9.79 -21.03
CA GLY A 147 9.47 9.70 -21.77
C GLY A 147 8.90 8.28 -21.91
N THR A 148 8.80 7.81 -23.15
CA THR A 148 8.24 6.50 -23.50
C THR A 148 9.14 5.34 -23.10
N ASP A 149 10.42 5.58 -22.84
CA ASP A 149 11.40 4.53 -22.53
C ASP A 149 11.07 3.86 -21.19
N TYR A 150 10.39 4.56 -20.28
CA TYR A 150 9.85 3.97 -19.05
C TYR A 150 8.89 2.80 -19.28
N GLN A 151 8.26 2.77 -20.45
CA GLN A 151 7.34 1.73 -20.89
C GLN A 151 8.07 0.60 -21.62
N GLN A 152 9.33 0.82 -21.99
CA GLN A 152 10.20 -0.13 -22.67
C GLN A 152 11.08 -0.85 -21.64
N GLY A 153 10.74 -2.10 -21.36
CA GLY A 153 11.51 -2.93 -20.41
C GLY A 153 12.48 -3.87 -21.12
N ASP A 154 13.08 -4.78 -20.36
CA ASP A 154 14.00 -5.82 -20.87
C ASP A 154 13.43 -6.66 -22.02
N GLN A 155 12.11 -6.67 -22.19
CA GLN A 155 11.37 -7.39 -23.24
C GLN A 155 11.23 -6.58 -24.55
N LEU A 156 11.80 -5.38 -24.64
CA LEU A 156 11.72 -4.56 -25.85
C LEU A 156 12.23 -5.35 -27.07
N GLY A 157 11.47 -5.33 -28.15
CA GLY A 157 11.78 -6.09 -29.38
C GLY A 157 11.29 -7.55 -29.38
N PHE A 158 10.77 -8.07 -28.27
CA PHE A 158 10.19 -9.41 -28.23
C PHE A 158 8.67 -9.39 -28.37
N TRP A 159 8.12 -10.38 -29.07
CA TRP A 159 6.67 -10.53 -29.26
C TRP A 159 5.92 -10.75 -27.94
N ASN A 160 6.50 -11.51 -27.01
CA ASN A 160 5.95 -11.74 -25.68
C ASN A 160 7.03 -12.19 -24.68
N VAL A 161 6.63 -12.29 -23.40
CA VAL A 161 7.52 -12.72 -22.30
C VAL A 161 8.08 -14.13 -22.49
N ARG A 162 7.34 -15.04 -23.14
CA ARG A 162 7.78 -16.41 -23.38
C ARG A 162 8.96 -16.42 -24.34
N GLU A 163 8.84 -15.73 -25.46
CA GLU A 163 9.93 -15.61 -26.45
C GLU A 163 11.17 -14.96 -25.85
N TYR A 164 10.99 -13.91 -25.06
CA TYR A 164 12.10 -13.28 -24.33
C TYR A 164 12.82 -14.28 -23.41
N VAL A 165 12.07 -15.05 -22.61
CA VAL A 165 12.66 -16.00 -21.65
C VAL A 165 13.37 -17.15 -22.37
N LEU A 166 12.78 -17.68 -23.45
CA LEU A 166 13.40 -18.72 -24.27
C LEU A 166 14.70 -18.22 -24.90
N PHE A 167 14.70 -17.01 -25.49
CA PHE A 167 15.89 -16.40 -26.06
C PHE A 167 16.98 -16.17 -25.01
N ARG A 168 16.63 -15.57 -23.87
CA ARG A 168 17.54 -15.32 -22.74
C ARG A 168 18.20 -16.61 -22.25
N ASP A 169 17.44 -17.70 -22.20
CA ASP A 169 17.89 -19.01 -21.75
C ASP A 169 18.55 -19.84 -22.87
N GLY A 170 18.80 -19.22 -24.03
CA GLY A 170 19.49 -19.85 -25.16
C GLY A 170 18.70 -20.99 -25.82
N HIS A 171 17.38 -21.01 -25.67
CA HIS A 171 16.50 -22.10 -26.11
C HIS A 171 16.91 -23.47 -25.55
N VAL A 172 17.44 -23.50 -24.33
CA VAL A 172 17.88 -24.73 -23.66
C VAL A 172 17.25 -24.84 -22.27
N CYS A 173 16.85 -26.05 -21.90
CA CYS A 173 16.36 -26.35 -20.56
C CYS A 173 17.42 -26.01 -19.50
N GLN A 174 17.08 -25.15 -18.55
CA GLN A 174 17.99 -24.65 -17.53
C GLN A 174 18.22 -25.64 -16.37
N HIS A 175 17.55 -26.80 -16.37
CA HIS A 175 17.78 -27.86 -15.40
C HIS A 175 18.66 -28.98 -15.96
N CYS A 176 18.25 -29.57 -17.10
CA CYS A 176 18.94 -30.72 -17.68
C CYS A 176 19.95 -30.34 -18.76
N HIS A 177 19.95 -29.10 -19.26
CA HIS A 177 20.82 -28.62 -20.33
C HIS A 177 20.85 -29.57 -21.55
N GLY A 178 19.66 -30.00 -21.99
CA GLY A 178 19.52 -30.91 -23.15
C GLY A 178 19.68 -32.41 -22.86
N ARG A 179 20.06 -32.82 -21.64
CA ARG A 179 20.27 -34.25 -21.30
C ARG A 179 19.04 -35.15 -21.50
N SER A 180 17.83 -34.61 -21.34
CA SER A 180 16.58 -35.37 -21.56
C SER A 180 16.25 -35.58 -23.04
N ARG A 181 16.94 -34.89 -23.97
CA ARG A 181 16.68 -34.87 -25.44
C ARG A 181 15.27 -34.42 -25.83
N ASP A 182 14.50 -33.93 -24.88
CA ASP A 182 13.15 -33.42 -25.07
C ASP A 182 13.19 -32.03 -25.73
N ARG A 183 12.57 -31.92 -26.90
CA ARG A 183 12.57 -30.72 -27.74
C ARG A 183 11.49 -29.71 -27.32
N ILE A 184 10.52 -30.12 -26.50
CA ILE A 184 9.40 -29.25 -26.11
C ILE A 184 9.82 -28.42 -24.89
N LEU A 185 9.84 -27.09 -25.06
CA LEU A 185 10.21 -26.14 -24.02
C LEU A 185 9.02 -25.36 -23.47
N ASN A 186 8.99 -25.27 -22.15
CA ASN A 186 8.03 -24.51 -21.37
C ASN A 186 8.71 -23.41 -20.58
N VAL A 187 7.99 -22.31 -20.37
CA VAL A 187 8.38 -21.25 -19.46
C VAL A 187 7.65 -21.44 -18.14
N HIS A 188 8.41 -21.68 -17.09
CA HIS A 188 7.93 -22.03 -15.76
C HIS A 188 8.17 -20.90 -14.76
N HIS A 189 7.23 -20.70 -13.83
CA HIS A 189 7.36 -19.73 -12.74
C HIS A 189 8.16 -20.31 -11.57
N LEU A 190 9.25 -19.64 -11.15
CA LEU A 190 10.08 -20.05 -10.01
C LEU A 190 9.30 -19.98 -8.69
N GLU A 191 8.68 -18.82 -8.44
CA GLU A 191 7.65 -18.64 -7.44
C GLU A 191 6.29 -18.57 -8.10
N SER A 192 5.24 -18.96 -7.37
CA SER A 192 3.87 -18.85 -7.88
C SER A 192 3.60 -17.49 -8.51
N ARG A 193 2.87 -17.47 -9.63
CA ARG A 193 2.46 -16.23 -10.29
C ARG A 193 1.80 -15.22 -9.35
N LYS A 194 1.11 -15.71 -8.30
CA LYS A 194 0.44 -14.87 -7.30
C LYS A 194 1.43 -14.07 -6.44
N THR A 195 2.57 -14.66 -6.09
CA THR A 195 3.59 -14.03 -5.21
C THR A 195 4.66 -13.32 -6.04
N GLY A 196 5.28 -14.03 -6.97
CA GLY A 196 6.40 -13.56 -7.79
C GLY A 196 5.97 -12.76 -9.03
N GLY A 197 4.74 -12.94 -9.51
CA GLY A 197 4.26 -12.31 -10.75
C GLY A 197 4.79 -12.98 -12.02
N ASP A 198 4.66 -12.31 -13.16
CA ASP A 198 5.11 -12.78 -14.49
C ASP A 198 6.38 -12.06 -14.97
N ALA A 199 7.13 -11.42 -14.07
CA ALA A 199 8.36 -10.75 -14.45
C ALA A 199 9.36 -11.80 -14.97
N PRO A 200 10.17 -11.49 -16.00
CA PRO A 200 11.07 -12.48 -16.59
C PRO A 200 12.05 -13.11 -15.60
N ASN A 201 12.46 -12.37 -14.56
CA ASN A 201 13.31 -12.88 -13.50
C ASN A 201 12.65 -13.97 -12.61
N ASN A 202 11.32 -14.08 -12.62
CA ASN A 202 10.56 -15.15 -11.99
C ASN A 202 10.28 -16.32 -12.96
N LEU A 203 10.77 -16.25 -14.20
CA LEU A 203 10.49 -17.22 -15.25
C LEU A 203 11.75 -17.95 -15.66
N ILE A 204 11.62 -19.24 -15.98
CA ILE A 204 12.73 -20.08 -16.44
C ILE A 204 12.29 -21.07 -17.51
N THR A 205 13.18 -21.36 -18.45
CA THR A 205 12.97 -22.37 -19.48
C THR A 205 13.26 -23.78 -18.97
N LEU A 206 12.28 -24.67 -19.06
CA LEU A 206 12.39 -26.10 -18.76
C LEU A 206 11.85 -26.93 -19.92
N CYS A 207 12.44 -28.09 -20.21
CA CYS A 207 11.80 -29.05 -21.11
C CYS A 207 10.56 -29.69 -20.45
N GLU A 208 9.64 -30.23 -21.24
CA GLU A 208 8.40 -30.88 -20.77
C GLU A 208 8.68 -31.94 -19.70
N THR A 209 9.69 -32.79 -19.91
CA THR A 209 10.11 -33.82 -18.96
C THR A 209 10.52 -33.24 -17.61
N CYS A 210 11.36 -32.20 -17.60
CA CYS A 210 11.79 -31.54 -16.36
C CYS A 210 10.64 -30.76 -15.71
N HIS A 211 9.79 -30.12 -16.52
CA HIS A 211 8.64 -29.36 -16.03
C HIS A 211 7.66 -30.27 -15.28
N LYS A 212 7.32 -31.45 -15.83
CA LYS A 212 6.49 -32.45 -15.15
C LYS A 212 7.17 -33.00 -13.89
N ALA A 213 8.47 -33.31 -13.97
CA ALA A 213 9.22 -33.81 -12.82
C ALA A 213 9.26 -32.80 -11.66
N TYR A 214 9.28 -31.51 -11.96
CA TYR A 214 9.25 -30.45 -10.95
C TYR A 214 7.90 -30.39 -10.24
N HIS A 215 6.79 -30.37 -10.99
CA HIS A 215 5.44 -30.41 -10.40
C HIS A 215 5.16 -31.70 -9.63
N ALA A 216 5.80 -32.80 -10.02
CA ALA A 216 5.75 -34.07 -9.29
C ALA A 216 6.69 -34.12 -8.06
N GLY A 217 7.43 -33.05 -7.75
CA GLY A 217 8.35 -32.99 -6.62
C GLY A 217 9.63 -33.84 -6.77
N LYS A 218 9.87 -34.43 -7.94
CA LYS A 218 11.00 -35.33 -8.21
C LYS A 218 12.31 -34.57 -8.44
N ILE A 219 12.23 -33.32 -8.86
CA ILE A 219 13.39 -32.44 -9.02
C ILE A 219 13.20 -31.17 -8.20
N LYS A 220 14.27 -30.72 -7.56
CA LYS A 220 14.37 -29.36 -7.03
C LYS A 220 15.24 -28.55 -7.98
N LEU A 221 14.73 -27.40 -8.40
CA LEU A 221 15.48 -26.47 -9.23
C LEU A 221 16.61 -25.85 -8.39
N LYS A 222 17.80 -26.46 -8.42
CA LYS A 222 19.04 -25.89 -7.85
C LYS A 222 19.58 -24.83 -8.80
N ILE A 223 18.81 -23.76 -8.98
CA ILE A 223 19.15 -22.72 -9.93
C ILE A 223 20.27 -21.86 -9.34
N LYS A 224 21.49 -22.05 -9.87
CA LYS A 224 22.61 -21.11 -9.77
C LYS A 224 22.42 -19.94 -10.76
N LEU A 225 21.20 -19.47 -11.02
CA LEU A 225 21.08 -18.27 -11.85
C LEU A 225 21.64 -17.11 -11.03
N LYS A 226 22.69 -16.48 -11.58
CA LYS A 226 23.10 -15.11 -11.24
C LYS A 226 21.98 -14.09 -11.40
N VAL A 227 20.80 -14.50 -11.89
CA VAL A 227 19.56 -13.75 -11.77
C VAL A 227 19.00 -14.02 -10.37
N LYS A 228 19.55 -13.34 -9.36
CA LYS A 228 18.79 -13.10 -8.13
C LYS A 228 17.44 -12.58 -8.60
N CYS A 229 16.33 -13.19 -8.19
CA CYS A 229 15.03 -12.55 -8.32
C CYS A 229 15.20 -11.19 -7.65
N GLY A 230 15.40 -10.14 -8.46
CA GLY A 230 15.76 -8.82 -7.95
C GLY A 230 14.73 -8.42 -6.90
N GLN A 231 15.17 -7.67 -5.89
CA GLN A 231 14.25 -7.17 -4.87
C GLN A 231 13.02 -6.55 -5.55
N SER A 232 11.83 -6.89 -5.05
CA SER A 232 10.59 -6.42 -5.64
C SER A 232 10.40 -4.94 -5.32
N PHE A 233 10.57 -4.06 -6.31
CA PHE A 233 10.42 -2.62 -6.14
C PHE A 233 8.97 -2.12 -6.30
N ARG A 234 7.98 -2.93 -5.88
CA ARG A 234 6.56 -2.63 -6.09
C ARG A 234 6.12 -1.39 -5.31
N ALA A 235 6.67 -1.19 -4.10
CA ALA A 235 6.32 -0.04 -3.26
C ALA A 235 6.93 1.25 -3.84
N GLU A 236 8.17 1.17 -4.29
CA GLU A 236 8.97 2.25 -4.87
C GLU A 236 8.36 2.69 -6.20
N ALA A 237 8.04 1.75 -7.09
CA ALA A 237 7.35 2.04 -8.35
C ALA A 237 5.99 2.72 -8.10
N PHE A 238 5.24 2.27 -7.10
CA PHE A 238 4.01 2.94 -6.71
C PHE A 238 4.27 4.38 -6.24
N MET A 239 5.24 4.59 -5.36
CA MET A 239 5.56 5.92 -4.85
C MET A 239 6.05 6.85 -5.98
N GLY A 240 6.80 6.32 -6.94
CA GLY A 240 7.23 7.06 -8.13
C GLY A 240 6.06 7.57 -8.97
N ILE A 241 5.06 6.71 -9.25
CA ILE A 241 3.85 7.09 -9.98
C ILE A 241 3.01 8.10 -9.19
N MET A 242 2.84 7.87 -7.89
CA MET A 242 1.98 8.69 -7.04
C MET A 242 2.57 10.07 -6.74
N ARG A 243 3.89 10.20 -6.58
CA ARG A 243 4.60 11.37 -6.07
C ARG A 243 4.06 12.70 -6.58
N TRP A 244 4.18 12.95 -7.89
CA TRP A 244 3.78 14.22 -8.48
C TRP A 244 2.26 14.37 -8.51
N THR A 245 1.55 13.27 -8.76
CA THR A 245 0.09 13.31 -8.79
C THR A 245 -0.51 13.68 -7.43
N LEU A 246 0.04 13.17 -6.32
CA LEU A 246 -0.41 13.57 -4.99
C LEU A 246 -0.14 15.07 -4.77
N LEU A 247 1.11 15.50 -5.01
CA LEU A 247 1.53 16.89 -4.78
C LEU A 247 0.66 17.87 -5.57
N ASP A 248 0.46 17.61 -6.86
CA ASP A 248 -0.34 18.48 -7.75
C ASP A 248 -1.82 18.50 -7.34
N ARG A 249 -2.37 17.37 -6.88
CA ARG A 249 -3.75 17.31 -6.40
C ARG A 249 -3.95 18.04 -5.07
N VAL A 250 -2.99 17.97 -4.16
CA VAL A 250 -3.04 18.74 -2.90
C VAL A 250 -2.98 20.23 -3.21
N ARG A 251 -2.05 20.67 -4.06
CA ARG A 251 -1.97 22.06 -4.54
C ARG A 251 -3.26 22.56 -5.17
N LYS A 252 -3.92 21.70 -5.95
CA LYS A 252 -5.18 22.05 -6.60
C LYS A 252 -6.36 22.12 -5.63
N THR A 253 -6.33 21.32 -4.56
CA THR A 253 -7.42 21.23 -3.57
C THR A 253 -7.31 22.31 -2.51
N HIS A 254 -6.08 22.75 -2.20
CA HIS A 254 -5.75 23.80 -1.24
C HIS A 254 -4.89 24.89 -1.91
N PRO A 255 -5.43 25.65 -2.88
CA PRO A 255 -4.68 26.67 -3.64
C PRO A 255 -4.16 27.82 -2.78
N GLU A 256 -4.77 28.06 -1.63
CA GLU A 256 -4.39 29.09 -0.66
C GLU A 256 -3.21 28.70 0.23
N LEU A 257 -2.83 27.42 0.26
CA LEU A 257 -1.77 26.91 1.12
C LEU A 257 -0.47 26.69 0.31
N PRO A 258 0.69 27.14 0.82
CA PRO A 258 1.98 26.69 0.32
C PRO A 258 2.13 25.18 0.50
N VAL A 259 2.23 24.45 -0.60
CA VAL A 259 2.47 22.99 -0.61
C VAL A 259 3.86 22.69 -1.14
N GLU A 260 4.73 22.29 -0.23
CA GLU A 260 6.13 21.99 -0.47
C GLU A 260 6.42 20.50 -0.48
N ASN A 261 7.46 20.15 -1.24
CA ASN A 261 8.00 18.81 -1.28
C ASN A 261 9.28 18.74 -0.48
N THR A 262 9.47 17.67 0.30
CA THR A 262 10.75 17.34 0.95
C THR A 262 11.20 15.92 0.61
N TYR A 263 12.44 15.61 1.01
CA TYR A 263 13.11 14.35 0.73
C TYR A 263 13.36 13.54 2.00
N GLY A 264 13.17 12.23 1.92
CA GLY A 264 13.32 11.35 3.08
C GLY A 264 14.72 11.33 3.70
N TYR A 265 15.80 11.67 2.97
CA TYR A 265 17.14 11.78 3.56
C TYR A 265 17.25 12.98 4.52
N LEU A 266 16.56 14.09 4.23
CA LEU A 266 16.49 15.26 5.11
C LEU A 266 15.70 14.92 6.38
N THR A 267 14.57 14.23 6.22
CA THR A 267 13.76 13.73 7.33
C THR A 267 14.57 12.79 8.23
N LYS A 268 15.30 11.84 7.63
CA LYS A 268 16.20 10.93 8.36
C LYS A 268 17.26 11.69 9.15
N HIS A 269 17.90 12.68 8.54
CA HIS A 269 18.93 13.49 9.21
C HIS A 269 18.36 14.21 10.45
N LYS A 270 17.23 14.91 10.30
CA LYS A 270 16.54 15.59 11.41
C LYS A 270 16.14 14.61 12.52
N ARG A 271 15.58 13.45 12.15
CA ARG A 271 15.16 12.42 13.10
C ARG A 271 16.33 11.90 13.94
N ILE A 272 17.49 11.66 13.32
CA ILE A 272 18.70 11.21 14.02
C ILE A 272 19.23 12.31 14.93
N ALA A 273 19.29 13.56 14.45
CA ALA A 273 19.75 14.69 15.24
C ALA A 273 18.90 14.92 16.51
N LEU A 274 17.60 14.62 16.45
CA LEU A 274 16.66 14.73 17.58
C LEU A 274 16.53 13.44 18.41
N GLY A 275 17.24 12.36 18.08
CA GLY A 275 17.14 11.09 18.82
C GLY A 275 15.77 10.39 18.72
N LEU A 276 14.95 10.72 17.71
CA LEU A 276 13.59 10.22 17.61
C LEU A 276 13.51 8.79 17.02
N PRO A 277 12.57 7.95 17.50
CA PRO A 277 12.38 6.60 16.98
C PRO A 277 11.89 6.62 15.53
N LYS A 278 12.20 5.58 14.77
CA LYS A 278 11.75 5.46 13.37
C LYS A 278 10.27 5.04 13.33
N THR A 279 9.38 6.02 13.35
CA THR A 279 7.94 5.86 13.15
C THR A 279 7.46 6.82 12.06
N HIS A 280 6.33 6.52 11.43
CA HIS A 280 5.79 7.39 10.38
C HIS A 280 5.35 8.74 10.96
N CYS A 281 4.83 8.77 12.20
CA CYS A 281 4.56 10.03 12.92
C CYS A 281 5.82 10.85 13.18
N ALA A 282 6.91 10.24 13.67
CA ALA A 282 8.15 10.97 13.94
C ALA A 282 8.78 11.54 12.66
N ASP A 283 8.70 10.78 11.56
CA ASP A 283 9.10 11.26 10.24
C ASP A 283 8.20 12.46 9.83
N ALA A 284 6.87 12.37 9.99
CA ALA A 284 5.93 13.47 9.74
C ALA A 284 6.22 14.73 10.59
N PHE A 285 6.58 14.58 11.87
CA PHE A 285 6.97 15.68 12.75
C PHE A 285 8.23 16.38 12.22
N CYS A 286 9.26 15.61 11.85
CA CYS A 286 10.48 16.13 11.25
C CYS A 286 10.22 16.85 9.91
N ILE A 287 9.18 16.43 9.19
CA ILE A 287 8.74 17.04 7.92
C ILE A 287 8.05 18.38 8.17
N ALA A 288 7.20 18.49 9.19
CA ALA A 288 6.53 19.73 9.57
C ALA A 288 7.54 20.84 9.92
N GLY A 289 8.70 20.49 10.47
CA GLY A 289 9.88 21.35 10.45
C GLY A 289 10.04 22.30 11.64
N ASN A 290 9.02 22.46 12.48
CA ASN A 290 9.15 23.15 13.77
C ASN A 290 9.82 22.23 14.81
N LEU A 291 11.12 22.02 14.66
CA LEU A 291 11.87 21.04 15.46
C LEU A 291 12.03 21.43 16.93
N LYS A 292 11.80 22.71 17.26
CA LYS A 292 11.77 23.21 18.64
C LYS A 292 10.47 22.88 19.37
N ALA A 293 9.48 22.35 18.67
CA ALA A 293 8.17 22.02 19.21
C ALA A 293 8.16 20.79 20.14
N LEU A 294 9.29 20.46 20.76
CA LEU A 294 9.43 19.32 21.67
C LEU A 294 8.86 19.66 23.05
N GLU A 295 8.06 18.70 23.52
CA GLU A 295 7.36 18.54 24.81
C GLU A 295 7.84 19.44 25.97
N GLU A 296 6.94 20.30 26.49
CA GLU A 296 6.97 20.62 27.93
C GLU A 296 7.00 19.30 28.70
N GLU A 297 7.99 19.15 29.56
CA GLU A 297 8.36 17.90 30.21
C GLU A 297 7.18 17.09 30.73
N ILE A 298 7.31 15.79 30.52
CA ILE A 298 6.89 14.71 31.42
C ILE A 298 7.32 15.08 32.86
N SER A 299 6.52 15.89 33.53
CA SER A 299 6.64 16.23 34.96
C SER A 299 5.28 16.19 35.63
N SER A 300 4.39 15.29 35.19
CA SER A 300 3.31 14.81 36.04
C SER A 300 2.82 13.43 35.62
N SER A 301 3.17 12.46 36.45
CA SER A 301 2.49 11.18 36.61
C SER A 301 2.59 10.13 35.50
N ASN A 302 3.25 9.02 35.86
CA ASN A 302 2.93 7.67 35.43
C ASN A 302 1.41 7.49 35.22
N ASN A 303 0.95 7.57 33.98
CA ASN A 303 -0.32 6.99 33.53
C ASN A 303 -0.34 6.89 32.00
N ARG A 304 0.59 6.10 31.45
CA ARG A 304 0.46 5.55 30.11
C ARG A 304 -0.63 4.47 30.18
N ARG A 305 -1.90 4.87 30.05
CA ARG A 305 -2.96 3.92 29.73
C ARG A 305 -2.69 3.40 28.33
N GLU A 306 -2.25 2.14 28.26
CA GLU A 306 -2.34 1.32 27.06
C GLU A 306 -3.76 1.44 26.50
N SER A 307 -3.90 2.06 25.32
CA SER A 307 -5.10 1.86 24.52
C SER A 307 -4.95 0.51 23.84
N THR A 308 -5.44 -0.50 24.54
CA THR A 308 -5.67 -1.84 24.02
C THR A 308 -6.42 -1.74 22.70
N THR A 309 -5.77 -2.22 21.65
CA THR A 309 -6.50 -3.01 20.65
C THR A 309 -7.07 -4.20 21.41
N ASP A 310 -8.38 -4.22 21.70
CA ASP A 310 -9.16 -5.39 21.28
C ASP A 310 -10.67 -5.16 21.33
N ARG A 311 -11.30 -6.01 20.53
CA ARG A 311 -12.73 -6.19 20.31
C ARG A 311 -13.49 -6.38 21.64
N TYR A 312 -14.74 -5.93 21.61
CA TYR A 312 -15.87 -6.32 22.46
C TYR A 312 -15.63 -7.45 23.50
N THR A 313 -15.76 -7.03 24.77
CA THR A 313 -16.37 -7.68 25.96
C THR A 313 -15.78 -8.97 26.57
N GLY A 314 -15.52 -8.94 27.89
CA GLY A 314 -15.47 -10.15 28.71
C GLY A 314 -14.98 -9.96 30.17
N VAL A 315 -15.89 -10.14 31.12
CA VAL A 315 -15.71 -10.26 32.58
C VAL A 315 -14.79 -11.45 32.93
N ARG A 316 -13.98 -11.33 34.01
CA ARG A 316 -13.07 -12.38 34.52
C ARG A 316 -13.83 -13.47 35.28
N PHE A 317 -13.64 -14.73 34.91
CA PHE A 317 -13.84 -15.90 35.78
C PHE A 317 -12.59 -16.80 35.77
N SER A 318 -12.31 -17.45 36.91
CA SER A 318 -11.08 -18.17 37.22
C SER A 318 -10.98 -19.56 36.57
N LYS A 319 -9.74 -20.06 36.54
CA LYS A 319 -9.18 -21.10 35.67
C LYS A 319 -9.60 -22.57 35.94
N ALA A 320 -10.79 -22.82 36.51
CA ALA A 320 -11.22 -24.18 36.90
C ALA A 320 -12.44 -24.76 36.14
N GLU A 321 -13.00 -24.07 35.14
CA GLU A 321 -14.22 -24.56 34.44
C GLU A 321 -14.07 -24.73 32.91
N CYS A 322 -12.84 -24.82 32.40
CA CYS A 322 -12.57 -24.88 30.95
C CYS A 322 -12.48 -26.30 30.38
N GLU A 323 -13.22 -27.28 30.91
CA GLU A 323 -13.26 -28.63 30.33
C GLU A 323 -14.67 -29.16 29.98
N ASN A 324 -15.75 -28.38 30.10
CA ASN A 324 -17.11 -28.94 29.91
C ASN A 324 -18.02 -28.32 28.83
N SER A 325 -17.52 -27.55 27.84
CA SER A 325 -18.42 -26.95 26.81
C SER A 325 -18.27 -27.46 25.37
N ILE A 326 -17.44 -28.47 25.08
CA ILE A 326 -17.35 -29.10 23.73
C ILE A 326 -18.34 -30.27 23.53
N ARG A 327 -19.25 -30.52 24.47
CA ARG A 327 -20.35 -31.49 24.27
C ARG A 327 -21.70 -30.88 24.59
N ARG A 328 -22.26 -30.13 23.65
CA ARG A 328 -23.70 -29.87 23.45
C ARG A 328 -23.86 -28.86 22.33
N HIS A 329 -23.81 -29.31 21.08
CA HIS A 329 -24.54 -28.76 19.92
C HIS A 329 -24.54 -29.85 18.83
N SER A 330 -25.03 -31.03 19.22
CA SER A 330 -25.37 -32.14 18.33
C SER A 330 -26.60 -32.84 18.90
N SER A 331 -27.73 -32.16 18.88
CA SER A 331 -29.06 -32.77 18.91
C SER A 331 -30.12 -31.71 18.67
N SER A 332 -31.21 -32.13 18.01
CA SER A 332 -32.41 -31.38 17.65
C SER A 332 -32.37 -30.57 16.33
N ARG A 333 -32.56 -31.29 15.22
CA ARG A 333 -33.67 -31.03 14.29
C ARG A 333 -33.85 -32.26 13.40
N GLY A 334 -34.78 -33.11 13.81
CA GLY A 334 -35.27 -34.23 13.02
C GLY A 334 -36.28 -33.78 11.96
N SER A 335 -36.23 -34.50 10.84
CA SER A 335 -37.34 -35.12 10.11
C SER A 335 -38.67 -34.35 9.92
N ALA A 336 -38.92 -34.00 8.65
CA ALA A 336 -40.17 -34.11 7.89
C ALA A 336 -39.97 -33.21 6.64
N TYR A 337 -39.95 -33.69 5.40
CA TYR A 337 -41.07 -34.25 4.66
C TYR A 337 -40.61 -35.13 3.50
N SER A 338 -41.43 -36.16 3.26
CA SER A 338 -41.38 -37.09 2.15
C SER A 338 -42.20 -36.59 0.95
N THR A 339 -41.93 -37.20 -0.20
CA THR A 339 -42.76 -37.42 -1.40
C THR A 339 -42.62 -36.52 -2.64
N ARG A 340 -42.31 -37.27 -3.72
CA ARG A 340 -42.43 -37.07 -5.18
C ARG A 340 -41.31 -36.34 -5.92
#